data_AF-A0A2J8R909-F1
#
_entry.id   AF-A0A2J8R909-F1
#
_cell.length_a   1.000
_cell.length_b   1.000
_cell.length_c   1.000
_cell.angle_alpha   90.00
_cell.angle_beta   90.00
_cell.angle_gamma   90.00
#
_symmetry.space_group_name_H-M   'P 1'
#
loop_
_entity.id
_entity.type
_entity.pdbx_description
1 polymer ?
#
loop_
_entity_poly.entity_id
_entity_poly.type
_entity_poly.pdbx_seq_one_letter_code
_entity_poly.pdbx_strand_id
1 'polypeptide(L)'
;YSVYASLFHSILNVDVFTLTFRQLERLVAEEAWVLTEELSPKMTLEVASGLCELYLTLADLQRFWDSIPGRDSRSLALAGIHVPFLPAVKLWLQVLRDQAKGRLQGAVDMDTLEPVDASSRHSSSAATAGLCLSHIQELWVRLAWPDPAQAQGLGTQLGQDMCEATLFYTELLRKKVDTQPGAAGEAVSEALCVVLNNVELVRKAAGQAHLCPSCL
;
A
#
# COMPACT_ATOMS: atom_id res chain seq x y z
N TYR A 1 3.97 21.65 22.99
CA TYR A 1 3.27 21.45 24.27
C TYR A 1 2.42 22.68 24.54
N SER A 2 1.11 22.57 24.78
CA SER A 2 0.22 23.74 24.90
C SER A 2 0.33 24.43 26.27
N VAL A 3 -0.05 25.72 26.34
CA VAL A 3 -0.08 26.51 27.58
C VAL A 3 -0.91 25.80 28.66
N TYR A 4 -2.06 25.23 28.28
CA TYR A 4 -2.92 24.48 29.19
C TYR A 4 -2.25 23.23 29.75
N ALA A 5 -1.54 22.45 28.92
CA ALA A 5 -0.84 21.26 29.39
C ALA A 5 0.24 21.61 30.45
N SER A 6 0.96 22.72 30.25
CA SER A 6 1.94 23.20 31.24
C SER A 6 1.30 23.69 32.55
N LEU A 7 0.14 24.35 32.46
CA LEU A 7 -0.57 24.90 33.61
C LEU A 7 -1.15 23.77 34.49
N PHE A 8 -1.78 22.78 33.86
CA PHE A 8 -2.34 21.61 34.57
C PHE A 8 -1.25 20.75 35.21
N HIS A 9 -0.14 20.53 34.52
CA HIS A 9 0.98 19.79 35.10
C HIS A 9 1.61 20.56 36.27
N SER A 10 1.80 21.88 36.13
CA SER A 10 2.39 22.70 37.19
C SER A 10 1.51 22.85 38.43
N ILE A 11 0.18 22.87 38.28
CA ILE A 11 -0.75 23.14 39.39
C ILE A 11 -1.26 21.83 40.01
N LEU A 12 -1.59 20.84 39.19
CA LEU A 12 -2.27 19.62 39.62
C LEU A 12 -1.37 18.38 39.53
N ASN A 13 -0.17 18.48 38.96
CA ASN A 13 0.69 17.35 38.64
C ASN A 13 -0.01 16.28 37.77
N VAL A 14 -0.97 16.73 36.94
CA VAL A 14 -1.73 15.88 36.02
C VAL A 14 -1.34 16.20 34.59
N ASP A 15 -0.98 15.16 33.83
CA ASP A 15 -0.84 15.25 32.38
C ASP A 15 -2.19 15.02 31.69
N VAL A 16 -2.93 16.12 31.52
CA VAL A 16 -4.27 16.10 30.91
C VAL A 16 -4.22 15.62 29.46
N PHE A 17 -3.17 15.96 28.71
CA PHE A 17 -3.05 15.54 27.31
C PHE A 17 -2.96 14.01 27.22
N THR A 18 -2.05 13.41 27.98
CA THR A 18 -1.89 11.95 28.02
C THR A 18 -3.16 11.24 28.48
N LEU A 19 -3.85 11.78 29.49
CA LEU A 19 -5.09 11.20 30.01
C LEU A 19 -6.21 11.24 28.97
N THR A 20 -6.41 12.40 28.33
CA THR A 20 -7.42 12.56 27.27
C THR A 20 -7.12 11.68 26.07
N PHE A 21 -5.86 11.62 25.63
CA PHE A 21 -5.45 10.77 24.52
C PHE A 21 -5.78 9.30 24.81
N ARG A 22 -5.42 8.78 25.99
CA ARG A 22 -5.69 7.38 26.35
C ARG A 22 -7.17 7.06 26.41
N GLN A 23 -7.98 7.98 26.94
CA GLN A 23 -9.43 7.77 27.01
C GLN A 23 -10.03 7.71 25.60
N LEU A 24 -9.64 8.63 24.71
CA LEU A 24 -10.10 8.64 23.32
C LEU A 24 -9.64 7.39 22.58
N GLU A 25 -8.37 7.04 22.71
CA GLU A 25 -7.80 5.83 22.10
C GLU A 25 -8.54 4.57 22.54
N ARG A 26 -8.82 4.43 23.85
CA ARG A 26 -9.55 3.27 24.37
C ARG A 26 -10.95 3.17 23.77
N LEU A 27 -11.69 4.28 23.73
CA LEU A 27 -13.02 4.30 23.13
C LEU A 27 -12.98 3.93 21.65
N VAL A 28 -12.00 4.44 20.90
CA VAL A 28 -11.80 4.10 19.49
C VAL A 28 -11.46 2.62 19.32
N ALA A 29 -10.57 2.07 20.16
CA ALA A 29 -10.20 0.66 20.11
C ALA A 29 -11.38 -0.27 20.41
N GLU A 30 -12.18 0.05 21.44
CA GLU A 30 -13.39 -0.71 21.79
C GLU A 30 -14.41 -0.70 20.65
N GLU A 31 -14.71 0.47 20.08
CA GLU A 31 -15.65 0.60 18.97
C GLU A 31 -15.17 -0.11 17.71
N ALA A 32 -13.90 0.06 17.35
CA ALA A 32 -13.30 -0.61 16.21
C ALA A 32 -13.34 -2.14 16.38
N TRP A 33 -13.06 -2.64 17.58
CA TRP A 33 -13.13 -4.08 17.87
C TRP A 33 -14.55 -4.62 17.67
N VAL A 34 -15.55 -3.98 18.27
CA VAL A 34 -16.96 -4.38 18.15
C VAL A 34 -17.39 -4.38 16.68
N LEU A 35 -17.10 -3.30 15.95
CA LEU A 35 -17.44 -3.19 14.53
C LEU A 35 -16.82 -4.33 13.70
N THR A 36 -15.56 -4.67 13.97
CA THR A 36 -14.85 -5.72 13.21
C THR A 36 -15.44 -7.10 13.48
N GLU A 37 -15.80 -7.39 14.73
CA GLU A 37 -16.48 -8.64 15.12
C GLU A 37 -17.88 -8.76 14.49
N GLU A 38 -18.66 -7.68 14.47
CA GLU A 38 -20.00 -7.65 13.85
C GLU A 38 -19.96 -7.85 12.34
N LEU A 39 -18.93 -7.32 11.67
CA LEU A 39 -18.77 -7.39 10.22
C LEU A 39 -18.06 -8.67 9.76
N SER A 40 -17.26 -9.31 10.62
CA SER A 40 -16.56 -10.58 10.35
C SER A 40 -17.43 -11.66 9.69
N PRO A 41 -18.64 -12.01 10.21
CA PRO A 41 -19.48 -13.04 9.59
C PRO A 41 -20.11 -12.61 8.25
N LYS A 42 -20.07 -11.32 7.91
CA LYS A 42 -20.65 -10.72 6.69
C LYS A 42 -19.57 -10.16 5.76
N MET A 43 -18.35 -10.68 5.84
CA MET A 43 -17.19 -10.16 5.11
C MET A 43 -17.43 -10.21 3.58
N THR A 44 -17.71 -9.06 2.98
CA THR A 44 -17.70 -8.84 1.53
C THR A 44 -16.44 -8.07 1.10
N LEU A 45 -16.23 -7.90 -0.20
CA LEU A 45 -15.10 -7.11 -0.72
C LEU A 45 -15.20 -5.64 -0.32
N GLU A 46 -16.42 -5.08 -0.33
CA GLU A 46 -16.70 -3.71 0.07
C GLU A 46 -16.44 -3.51 1.56
N VAL A 47 -16.90 -4.46 2.38
CA VAL A 47 -16.66 -4.47 3.84
C VAL A 47 -15.16 -4.55 4.13
N ALA A 48 -14.44 -5.46 3.46
CA ALA A 48 -13.00 -5.60 3.63
C ALA A 48 -12.25 -4.31 3.26
N SER A 49 -12.65 -3.66 2.15
CA SER A 49 -12.04 -2.40 1.72
C SER A 49 -12.24 -1.29 2.76
N GLY A 50 -13.46 -1.13 3.27
CA GLY A 50 -13.75 -0.15 4.32
C GLY A 50 -13.01 -0.43 5.64
N LEU A 51 -12.94 -1.70 6.05
CA LEU A 51 -12.17 -2.11 7.23
C LEU A 51 -10.67 -1.86 7.05
N CYS A 52 -10.13 -2.06 5.84
CA CYS A 52 -8.73 -1.75 5.57
C CYS A 52 -8.43 -0.25 5.66
N GLU A 53 -9.29 0.60 5.09
CA GLU A 53 -9.16 2.04 5.22
C GLU A 53 -9.23 2.50 6.68
N LEU A 54 -10.14 1.90 7.47
CA LEU A 54 -10.21 2.13 8.91
C LEU A 54 -8.90 1.71 9.60
N TYR A 55 -8.39 0.51 9.32
CA TYR A 55 -7.12 0.05 9.90
C TYR A 55 -5.96 0.98 9.54
N LEU A 56 -5.81 1.38 8.28
CA LEU A 56 -4.74 2.29 7.87
C LEU A 56 -4.82 3.63 8.62
N THR A 57 -6.04 4.14 8.84
CA THR A 57 -6.26 5.35 9.64
C THR A 57 -5.86 5.14 11.10
N LEU A 58 -6.19 3.99 11.69
CA LEU A 58 -5.80 3.63 13.05
C LEU A 58 -4.28 3.40 13.19
N ALA A 59 -3.64 2.81 12.17
CA ALA A 59 -2.20 2.61 12.11
C ALA A 59 -1.46 3.96 11.98
N ASP A 60 -1.98 4.90 11.21
CA ASP A 60 -1.44 6.27 11.13
C ASP A 60 -1.52 6.99 12.49
N LEU A 61 -2.54 6.70 13.32
CA LEU A 61 -2.63 7.25 14.68
C LEU A 61 -1.51 6.73 15.61
N GLN A 62 -0.99 5.52 15.38
CA GLN A 62 0.11 4.97 16.19
C GLN A 62 1.39 5.79 16.06
N ARG A 63 1.57 6.55 14.97
CA ARG A 63 2.71 7.46 14.77
C ARG A 63 2.76 8.61 15.78
N PHE A 64 1.64 8.91 16.45
CA PHE A 64 1.57 9.93 17.50
C PHE A 64 1.92 9.38 18.89
N TRP A 65 2.10 8.06 19.05
CA TRP A 65 2.43 7.46 20.34
C TRP A 65 3.75 7.95 20.93
N ASP A 66 4.74 8.25 20.09
CA ASP A 66 6.04 8.81 20.51
C ASP A 66 5.91 10.20 21.15
N SER A 67 4.77 10.87 20.96
CA SER A 67 4.49 12.18 21.56
C SER A 67 3.91 12.08 22.99
N ILE A 68 3.72 10.87 23.53
CA ILE A 68 3.12 10.64 24.85
C ILE A 68 4.23 10.39 25.88
N PRO A 69 4.45 11.30 26.85
CA PRO A 69 5.52 11.15 27.82
C PRO A 69 5.33 9.95 28.76
N GLY A 70 6.41 9.22 29.02
CA GLY A 70 6.60 8.48 30.29
C GLY A 70 6.09 7.04 30.38
N ARG A 71 5.72 6.33 29.31
CA ARG A 71 5.45 4.87 29.35
C ARG A 71 5.72 4.13 28.04
N ASP A 72 5.87 2.81 28.16
CA ASP A 72 5.96 1.82 27.09
C ASP A 72 4.67 1.86 26.23
N SER A 73 4.81 2.13 24.93
CA SER A 73 3.71 2.22 23.94
C SER A 73 2.83 0.96 23.90
N ARG A 74 3.37 -0.17 24.37
CA ARG A 74 2.69 -1.46 24.53
C ARG A 74 1.52 -1.48 25.53
N SER A 75 1.32 -0.40 26.29
CA SER A 75 0.21 -0.26 27.26
C SER A 75 -1.03 0.47 26.70
N LEU A 76 -0.98 0.88 25.44
CA LEU A 76 -2.01 1.65 24.76
C LEU A 76 -3.12 0.76 24.19
N ALA A 77 -4.35 1.27 24.12
CA ALA A 77 -5.51 0.42 23.83
C ALA A 77 -5.59 -0.04 22.36
N LEU A 78 -4.99 0.72 21.44
CA LEU A 78 -4.85 0.30 20.04
C LEU A 78 -3.69 -0.69 19.84
N ALA A 79 -2.88 -0.97 20.87
CA ALA A 79 -1.89 -2.04 20.80
C ALA A 79 -2.62 -3.39 20.63
N GLY A 80 -2.41 -4.06 19.49
CA GLY A 80 -3.10 -5.31 19.16
C GLY A 80 -4.34 -5.15 18.28
N ILE A 81 -4.75 -3.93 17.93
CA ILE A 81 -5.95 -3.70 17.10
C ILE A 81 -5.85 -4.36 15.71
N HIS A 82 -4.65 -4.68 15.23
CA HIS A 82 -4.43 -5.38 13.96
C HIS A 82 -5.07 -6.78 13.90
N VAL A 83 -5.21 -7.46 15.05
CA VAL A 83 -5.68 -8.86 15.12
C VAL A 83 -7.04 -9.07 14.44
N PRO A 84 -8.11 -8.33 14.80
CA PRO A 84 -9.41 -8.50 14.16
C PRO A 84 -9.44 -8.05 12.69
N PHE A 85 -8.51 -7.20 12.25
CA PHE A 85 -8.47 -6.69 10.87
C PHE A 85 -7.75 -7.63 9.89
N LEU A 86 -6.97 -8.59 10.37
CA LEU A 86 -6.17 -9.49 9.51
C LEU A 86 -6.98 -10.16 8.38
N PRO A 87 -8.19 -10.70 8.62
CA PRO A 87 -8.99 -11.31 7.55
C PRO A 87 -9.40 -10.30 6.46
N ALA A 88 -9.81 -9.09 6.87
CA ALA A 88 -10.18 -8.03 5.95
C ALA A 88 -8.98 -7.59 5.10
N VAL A 89 -7.82 -7.39 5.73
CA VAL A 89 -6.57 -7.02 5.04
C VAL A 89 -6.16 -8.07 4.02
N LYS A 90 -6.22 -9.36 4.36
CA LYS A 90 -5.93 -10.43 3.40
C LYS A 90 -6.86 -10.42 2.20
N LEU A 91 -8.16 -10.27 2.41
CA LEU A 91 -9.14 -10.21 1.33
C LEU A 91 -8.94 -8.97 0.45
N TRP A 92 -8.69 -7.83 1.08
CA TRP A 92 -8.45 -6.59 0.37
C TRP A 92 -7.16 -6.60 -0.46
N LEU A 93 -6.08 -7.22 0.02
CA LEU A 93 -4.86 -7.41 -0.78
C LEU A 93 -5.11 -8.25 -2.04
N GLN A 94 -6.00 -9.24 -1.98
CA GLN A 94 -6.41 -9.99 -3.18
C GLN A 94 -7.14 -9.09 -4.18
N VAL A 95 -8.06 -8.23 -3.71
CA VAL A 95 -8.75 -7.26 -4.55
C VAL A 95 -7.76 -6.26 -5.16
N LEU A 96 -6.80 -5.78 -4.37
CA LEU A 96 -5.78 -4.84 -4.83
C LEU A 96 -4.95 -5.43 -5.97
N ARG A 97 -4.56 -6.71 -5.86
CA ARG A 97 -3.87 -7.43 -6.94
C ARG A 97 -4.72 -7.48 -8.21
N ASP A 98 -5.99 -7.85 -8.09
CA ASP A 98 -6.87 -8.02 -9.25
C ASP A 98 -7.14 -6.66 -9.92
N GLN A 99 -7.32 -5.60 -9.13
CA GLN A 99 -7.42 -4.22 -9.61
C GLN A 99 -6.13 -3.76 -10.28
N ALA A 100 -4.96 -4.09 -9.73
CA ALA A 100 -3.67 -3.76 -10.35
C ALA A 100 -3.54 -4.44 -11.71
N LYS A 101 -3.85 -5.74 -11.82
CA LYS A 101 -3.85 -6.47 -13.10
C LYS A 101 -4.84 -5.85 -14.10
N GLY A 102 -6.06 -5.49 -13.66
CA GLY A 102 -7.03 -4.79 -14.51
C GLY A 102 -6.55 -3.44 -15.03
N ARG A 103 -5.90 -2.64 -14.16
CA ARG A 103 -5.31 -1.34 -14.55
C ARG A 103 -4.17 -1.51 -15.57
N LEU A 104 -3.30 -2.49 -15.36
CA LEU A 104 -2.21 -2.80 -16.28
C LEU A 104 -2.73 -3.23 -17.65
N GLN A 105 -3.74 -4.10 -17.68
CA GLN A 105 -4.40 -4.53 -18.91
C GLN A 105 -4.97 -3.34 -19.68
N GLY A 106 -5.83 -2.54 -19.04
CA GLY A 106 -6.44 -1.37 -19.68
C GLY A 106 -5.41 -0.35 -20.18
N ALA A 107 -4.29 -0.19 -19.46
CA ALA A 107 -3.21 0.70 -19.87
C ALA A 107 -2.50 0.20 -21.14
N VAL A 108 -2.23 -1.11 -21.26
CA VAL A 108 -1.60 -1.69 -22.46
C VAL A 108 -2.58 -1.72 -23.64
N ASP A 109 -3.86 -1.97 -23.39
CA ASP A 109 -4.90 -1.99 -24.44
C ASP A 109 -5.01 -0.64 -25.15
N MET A 110 -4.88 0.47 -24.41
CA MET A 110 -4.91 1.83 -24.96
C MET A 110 -3.54 2.34 -25.44
N ASP A 111 -2.45 1.60 -25.20
CA ASP A 111 -1.10 2.03 -25.53
C ASP A 111 -0.83 1.96 -27.04
N THR A 112 -0.21 3.01 -27.58
CA THR A 112 0.30 3.06 -28.97
C THR A 112 1.75 2.59 -29.09
N LEU A 113 2.42 2.32 -27.96
CA LEU A 113 3.85 1.99 -27.87
C LEU A 113 4.77 3.11 -28.37
N GLU A 114 4.33 4.35 -28.21
CA GLU A 114 5.10 5.55 -28.48
C GLU A 114 5.49 6.24 -27.16
N PRO A 115 6.61 7.00 -27.12
CA PRO A 115 6.97 7.75 -25.93
C PRO A 115 5.88 8.74 -25.48
N VAL A 116 5.70 8.90 -24.17
CA VAL A 116 4.70 9.84 -23.59
C VAL A 116 4.90 11.28 -24.08
N ASP A 117 6.16 11.71 -24.18
CA ASP A 117 6.57 13.02 -24.63
C ASP A 117 8.03 12.99 -25.13
N ALA A 118 8.54 14.11 -25.65
CA ALA A 118 9.89 14.22 -26.21
C ALA A 118 11.03 14.02 -25.18
N SER A 119 10.75 14.07 -23.89
CA SER A 119 11.71 13.85 -22.80
C SER A 119 11.65 12.43 -22.24
N SER A 120 10.53 11.73 -22.45
CA SER A 120 10.34 10.33 -22.07
C SER A 120 10.87 9.38 -23.15
N ARG A 121 11.31 8.20 -22.71
CA ARG A 121 11.67 7.09 -23.61
C ARG A 121 10.71 5.90 -23.47
N HIS A 122 9.74 6.01 -22.59
CA HIS A 122 8.74 4.99 -22.29
C HIS A 122 7.34 5.50 -22.66
N SER A 123 6.41 4.58 -22.89
CA SER A 123 5.03 4.89 -23.19
C SER A 123 4.19 5.16 -21.94
N SER A 124 2.92 5.52 -22.16
CA SER A 124 1.96 5.85 -21.09
C SER A 124 1.59 4.62 -20.25
N SER A 125 1.61 3.42 -20.84
CA SER A 125 1.33 2.19 -20.08
C SER A 125 2.42 1.91 -19.05
N ALA A 126 3.68 2.22 -19.36
CA ALA A 126 4.79 2.06 -18.44
C ALA A 126 4.71 3.05 -17.27
N ALA A 127 4.32 4.29 -17.55
CA ALA A 127 4.07 5.28 -16.50
C ALA A 127 2.96 4.80 -15.54
N THR A 128 1.86 4.27 -16.09
CA THR A 128 0.75 3.71 -15.31
C THR A 128 1.18 2.50 -14.49
N ALA A 129 1.97 1.60 -15.08
CA ALA A 129 2.51 0.43 -14.39
C ALA A 129 3.45 0.81 -13.25
N GLY A 130 4.34 1.79 -13.48
CA GLY A 130 5.21 2.35 -12.45
C GLY A 130 4.43 2.93 -11.27
N LEU A 131 3.38 3.73 -11.54
CA LEU A 131 2.51 4.28 -10.50
C LEU A 131 1.74 3.20 -9.73
N CYS A 132 1.27 2.15 -10.40
CA CYS A 132 0.60 1.04 -9.73
C CYS A 132 1.55 0.33 -8.75
N LEU A 133 2.78 0.06 -9.17
CA LEU A 133 3.78 -0.58 -8.31
C LEU A 133 4.22 0.32 -7.15
N SER A 134 4.38 1.62 -7.38
CA SER A 134 4.73 2.57 -6.30
C SER A 134 3.62 2.68 -5.25
N HIS A 135 2.35 2.68 -5.67
CA HIS A 135 1.23 2.67 -4.71
C HIS A 135 1.20 1.41 -3.85
N ILE A 136 1.52 0.24 -4.42
CA ILE A 136 1.61 -1.01 -3.65
C ILE A 136 2.74 -0.92 -2.60
N GLN A 137 3.88 -0.31 -2.94
CA GLN A 137 4.98 -0.08 -1.99
C GLN A 137 4.61 0.90 -0.89
N GLU A 138 4.00 2.04 -1.24
CA GLU A 138 3.56 3.02 -0.25
C GLU A 138 2.56 2.40 0.72
N LEU A 139 1.63 1.60 0.18
CA LEU A 139 0.68 0.88 0.99
C LEU A 139 1.36 -0.07 1.98
N TRP A 140 2.37 -0.83 1.53
CA TRP A 140 3.13 -1.72 2.43
C TRP A 140 3.69 -0.95 3.63
N VAL A 141 4.28 0.23 3.38
CA VAL A 141 4.81 1.10 4.43
C VAL A 141 3.71 1.58 5.36
N ARG A 142 2.56 2.01 4.80
CA ARG A 142 1.41 2.49 5.59
C ARG A 142 0.72 1.38 6.40
N LEU A 143 0.77 0.14 5.93
CA LEU A 143 0.18 -1.00 6.65
C LEU A 143 0.86 -1.20 8.01
N ALA A 144 2.17 -0.92 8.09
CA ALA A 144 2.97 -0.89 9.32
C ALA A 144 2.63 -2.06 10.27
N TRP A 145 2.49 -3.27 9.70
CA TRP A 145 1.88 -4.38 10.41
C TRP A 145 2.72 -4.75 11.65
N PRO A 146 2.16 -4.69 12.87
CA PRO A 146 2.96 -4.69 14.09
C PRO A 146 3.40 -6.08 14.55
N ASP A 147 2.76 -7.16 14.07
CA ASP A 147 3.15 -8.54 14.36
C ASP A 147 4.19 -9.02 13.32
N PRO A 148 5.45 -9.31 13.71
CA PRO A 148 6.51 -9.64 12.75
C PRO A 148 6.24 -10.90 11.93
N ALA A 149 5.65 -11.93 12.53
CA ALA A 149 5.38 -13.20 11.85
C ALA A 149 4.29 -13.04 10.78
N GLN A 150 3.22 -12.32 11.11
CA GLN A 150 2.16 -11.98 10.16
C GLN A 150 2.66 -11.00 9.10
N ALA A 151 3.46 -9.99 9.49
CA ALA A 151 4.06 -9.04 8.57
C ALA A 151 4.93 -9.75 7.53
N GLN A 152 5.76 -10.70 7.94
CA GLN A 152 6.55 -11.51 7.01
C GLN A 152 5.66 -12.24 5.98
N GLY A 153 4.54 -12.83 6.43
CA GLY A 153 3.58 -13.49 5.55
C GLY A 153 2.92 -12.53 4.55
N LEU A 154 2.44 -11.38 5.03
CA LEU A 154 1.81 -10.35 4.19
C LEU A 154 2.81 -9.74 3.20
N GLY A 155 4.04 -9.46 3.64
CA GLY A 155 5.10 -8.91 2.80
C GLY A 155 5.55 -9.90 1.73
N THR A 156 5.65 -11.19 2.06
CA THR A 156 5.95 -12.25 1.08
C THR A 156 4.86 -12.33 0.01
N GLN A 157 3.58 -12.32 0.42
CA GLN A 157 2.45 -12.32 -0.51
C GLN A 157 2.50 -11.09 -1.43
N LEU A 158 2.69 -9.90 -0.86
CA LEU A 158 2.73 -8.66 -1.64
C LEU A 158 3.90 -8.64 -2.63
N GLY A 159 5.07 -9.12 -2.22
CA GLY A 159 6.24 -9.26 -3.09
C GLY A 159 5.97 -10.22 -4.25
N GLN A 160 5.30 -11.35 -3.99
CA GLN A 160 4.86 -12.27 -5.05
C GLN A 160 3.86 -11.60 -6.00
N ASP A 161 2.85 -10.91 -5.46
CA ASP A 161 1.84 -10.21 -6.24
C ASP A 161 2.46 -9.11 -7.14
N MET A 162 3.49 -8.40 -6.66
CA MET A 162 4.25 -7.42 -7.45
C MET A 162 5.07 -8.07 -8.57
N CYS A 163 5.73 -9.19 -8.31
CA CYS A 163 6.45 -9.97 -9.31
C CYS A 163 5.49 -10.48 -10.39
N GLU A 164 4.34 -11.03 -10.00
CA GLU A 164 3.29 -11.46 -10.93
C GLU A 164 2.75 -10.31 -11.76
N ALA A 165 2.49 -9.14 -11.16
CA ALA A 165 2.02 -7.97 -11.87
C ALA A 165 3.05 -7.46 -12.91
N THR A 166 4.33 -7.50 -12.54
CA THR A 166 5.44 -7.14 -13.44
C THR A 166 5.54 -8.10 -14.62
N LEU A 167 5.49 -9.41 -14.36
CA LEU A 167 5.49 -10.44 -15.40
C LEU A 167 4.27 -10.30 -16.31
N PHE A 168 3.08 -10.15 -15.72
CA PHE A 168 1.83 -9.94 -16.44
C PHE A 168 1.93 -8.73 -17.38
N TYR A 169 2.43 -7.58 -16.90
CA TYR A 169 2.64 -6.41 -17.75
C TYR A 169 3.61 -6.68 -18.91
N THR A 170 4.73 -7.37 -18.66
CA THR A 170 5.71 -7.70 -19.72
C THR A 170 5.11 -8.64 -20.78
N GLU A 171 4.26 -9.58 -20.37
CA GLU A 171 3.55 -10.48 -21.29
C GLU A 171 2.52 -9.73 -22.14
N LEU A 172 1.83 -8.74 -21.56
CA LEU A 172 0.90 -7.88 -22.29
C LEU A 172 1.62 -7.04 -23.33
N LEU A 173 2.76 -6.43 -22.99
CA LEU A 173 3.57 -5.69 -23.95
C LEU A 173 4.02 -6.58 -25.12
N ARG A 174 4.50 -7.80 -24.82
CA ARG A 174 4.89 -8.76 -25.87
C ARG A 174 3.74 -9.05 -26.82
N LYS A 175 2.55 -9.39 -26.28
CA LYS A 175 1.35 -9.64 -27.10
C LYS A 175 0.97 -8.42 -27.94
N LYS A 176 1.05 -7.20 -27.37
CA LYS A 176 0.73 -5.96 -28.06
C LYS A 176 1.64 -5.73 -29.28
N VAL A 177 2.95 -5.93 -29.10
CA VAL A 177 3.95 -5.83 -30.18
C VAL A 177 3.65 -6.83 -31.30
N ASP A 178 3.38 -8.09 -30.95
CA ASP A 178 3.10 -9.15 -31.92
C ASP A 178 1.84 -8.86 -32.77
N THR A 179 0.91 -8.06 -32.24
CA THR A 179 -0.34 -7.68 -32.93
C THR A 179 -0.28 -6.39 -33.74
N GLN A 180 0.83 -5.63 -33.70
CA GLN A 180 0.91 -4.39 -34.47
C GLN A 180 1.02 -4.67 -35.98
N PRO A 181 0.11 -4.11 -36.81
CA PRO A 181 0.13 -4.35 -38.25
C PRO A 181 1.31 -3.64 -38.91
N GLY A 182 2.11 -4.38 -39.69
CA GLY A 182 2.95 -3.81 -40.75
C GLY A 182 4.33 -3.30 -40.36
N ALA A 183 5.13 -4.05 -39.61
CA ALA A 183 6.50 -3.65 -39.32
C ALA A 183 7.51 -4.60 -40.00
N ALA A 184 7.76 -4.37 -41.29
CA ALA A 184 8.95 -4.86 -41.97
C ALA A 184 9.97 -3.70 -42.02
N GLY A 185 10.98 -3.72 -41.15
CA GLY A 185 12.07 -2.72 -41.13
C GLY A 185 12.17 -1.88 -39.85
N GLU A 186 12.74 -0.67 -39.97
CA GLU A 186 13.13 0.26 -38.87
C GLU A 186 12.03 0.58 -37.86
N ALA A 187 10.75 0.60 -38.25
CA ALA A 187 9.62 0.85 -37.33
C ALA A 187 9.47 -0.24 -36.25
N VAL A 188 9.87 -1.49 -36.53
CA VAL A 188 9.96 -2.56 -35.51
C VAL A 188 10.99 -2.19 -34.44
N SER A 189 12.11 -1.59 -34.86
CA SER A 189 13.24 -1.28 -33.99
C SER A 189 12.88 -0.21 -32.98
N GLU A 190 12.13 0.82 -33.39
CA GLU A 190 11.74 1.92 -32.49
C GLU A 190 10.68 1.47 -31.46
N ALA A 191 9.64 0.75 -31.89
CA ALA A 191 8.65 0.19 -30.98
C ALA A 191 9.27 -0.80 -29.98
N LEU A 192 10.24 -1.61 -30.43
CA LEU A 192 10.99 -2.51 -29.56
C LEU A 192 11.85 -1.74 -28.54
N CYS A 193 12.47 -0.62 -28.94
CA CYS A 193 13.17 0.26 -28.01
C CYS A 193 12.24 0.82 -26.94
N VAL A 194 11.05 1.30 -27.30
CA VAL A 194 10.05 1.78 -26.33
C VAL A 194 9.64 0.67 -25.38
N VAL A 195 9.38 -0.54 -25.89
CA VAL A 195 9.03 -1.71 -25.06
C VAL A 195 10.15 -2.06 -24.08
N LEU A 196 11.41 -2.05 -24.51
CA LEU A 196 12.55 -2.28 -23.61
C LEU A 196 12.66 -1.19 -22.53
N ASN A 197 12.42 0.08 -22.89
CA ASN A 197 12.40 1.18 -21.93
C ASN A 197 11.22 1.04 -20.95
N ASN A 198 10.06 0.57 -21.40
CA ASN A 198 8.91 0.28 -20.55
C ASN A 198 9.24 -0.79 -19.52
N VAL A 199 9.83 -1.91 -19.97
CA VAL A 199 10.26 -3.00 -19.10
C VAL A 199 11.30 -2.51 -18.09
N GLU A 200 12.26 -1.69 -18.52
CA GLU A 200 13.28 -1.13 -17.62
C GLU A 200 12.68 -0.19 -16.57
N LEU A 201 11.70 0.65 -16.94
CA LEU A 201 10.99 1.50 -15.97
C LEU A 201 10.27 0.67 -14.91
N VAL A 202 9.49 -0.33 -15.34
CA VAL A 202 8.75 -1.21 -14.44
C VAL A 202 9.68 -2.03 -13.56
N ARG A 203 10.81 -2.51 -14.11
CA ARG A 203 11.85 -3.20 -13.35
C ARG A 203 12.46 -2.29 -12.27
N LYS A 204 12.72 -1.02 -12.56
CA LYS A 204 13.19 -0.05 -11.55
C LYS A 204 12.14 0.19 -10.46
N ALA A 205 10.89 0.38 -10.86
CA ALA A 205 9.78 0.56 -9.92
C ALA A 205 9.64 -0.67 -9.01
N ALA A 206 9.61 -1.88 -9.57
CA ALA A 206 9.56 -3.13 -8.80
C ALA A 206 10.81 -3.32 -7.91
N GLY A 207 12.01 -3.02 -8.44
CA GLY A 207 13.27 -3.21 -7.75
C GLY A 207 13.51 -2.25 -6.57
N GLN A 208 12.87 -1.08 -6.57
CA GLN A 208 12.86 -0.18 -5.41
C GLN A 208 12.18 -0.82 -4.17
N ALA A 209 11.40 -1.89 -4.34
CA ALA A 209 10.83 -2.67 -3.22
C ALA A 209 11.88 -3.45 -2.41
N HIS A 210 13.06 -3.74 -2.97
CA HIS A 210 14.09 -4.55 -2.33
C HIS A 210 15.04 -3.79 -1.38
N LEU A 211 14.80 -2.50 -1.13
CA LEU A 211 15.70 -1.64 -0.34
C LEU A 211 15.24 -1.35 1.10
N CYS A 212 14.28 -2.11 1.64
CA CYS A 212 13.98 -2.09 3.08
C CYS A 212 14.42 -3.40 3.77
N PRO A 213 15.72 -3.60 4.05
CA PRO A 213 16.22 -4.76 4.78
C PRO A 213 15.74 -4.82 6.24
N SER A 214 15.01 -3.81 6.72
CA SER A 214 14.37 -3.76 8.04
C SER A 214 12.98 -4.40 8.10
N CYS A 215 12.49 -4.98 6.99
CA CYS A 215 11.20 -5.68 6.93
C CYS A 215 11.31 -7.22 6.77
N LEU A 216 12.51 -7.79 6.99
CA LEU A 216 12.76 -9.24 7.09
C LEU A 216 13.17 -9.62 8.51
#